data_AF-A0A9X2KYF9-F1
#
_entry.id   AF-A0A9X2KYF9-F1
#
_cell.length_a   1.000
_cell.length_b   1.000
_cell.length_c   1.000
_cell.angle_alpha   90.00
_cell.angle_beta   90.00
_cell.angle_gamma   90.00
#
_symmetry.space_group_name_H-M   'P 1'
#
loop_
_entity.id
_entity.type
_entity.pdbx_description
1 polymer ?
#
loop_
_entity_poly.entity_id
_entity_poly.type
_entity_poly.pdbx_seq_one_letter_code
_entity_poly.pdbx_strand_id
1 'polypeptide(L)'
;MNRFLQFSILVIAFIINSCATTSFKTKIVRPAERTPAAFITTEGMVLDGTSCKSPLRDPRDGTEIILVESIKGLGDYQVPKGRYGVSVDELLRVNCETGEVVGIVTK
;
A
#
# COMPACT_ATOMS: atom_id res chain seq x y z
N MET A 1 7.89 -57.06 11.56
CA MET A 1 8.24 -55.75 12.17
C MET A 1 8.55 -54.69 11.11
N ASN A 2 7.77 -54.62 10.01
CA ASN A 2 8.15 -53.80 8.83
C ASN A 2 7.03 -52.86 8.31
N ARG A 3 5.86 -52.78 8.96
CA ARG A 3 4.76 -51.88 8.55
C ARG A 3 4.81 -50.50 9.21
N PHE A 4 5.63 -50.32 10.24
CA PHE A 4 5.82 -49.04 10.94
C PHE A 4 6.79 -48.10 10.22
N LEU A 5 7.67 -48.62 9.36
CA LEU A 5 8.70 -47.82 8.68
C LEU A 5 8.20 -47.09 7.43
N GLN A 6 7.07 -47.52 6.87
CA GLN A 6 6.53 -46.99 5.61
C GLN A 6 5.56 -45.82 5.82
N PHE A 7 4.97 -45.67 7.01
CA PHE A 7 4.10 -44.54 7.35
C PHE A 7 4.88 -43.26 7.71
N SER A 8 6.12 -43.39 8.19
CA SER A 8 6.92 -42.24 8.62
C SER A 8 7.52 -41.40 7.48
N ILE A 9 7.59 -41.92 6.25
CA ILE A 9 8.16 -41.21 5.10
C ILE A 9 7.13 -40.27 4.44
N LEU A 10 5.84 -40.53 4.58
CA LEU A 10 4.77 -39.75 3.94
C LEU A 10 4.39 -38.47 4.69
N VAL A 11 4.77 -38.31 5.96
CA VAL A 11 4.43 -37.13 6.78
C VAL A 11 5.49 -36.02 6.67
N ILE A 12 6.74 -36.38 6.37
CA ILE A 12 7.86 -35.42 6.29
C ILE A 12 7.82 -34.59 4.99
N ALA A 13 7.11 -35.06 3.97
CA ALA A 13 7.00 -34.35 2.68
C ALA A 13 5.98 -33.18 2.67
N PHE A 14 5.18 -33.00 3.74
CA PHE A 14 4.05 -32.05 3.71
C PHE A 14 4.28 -30.71 4.43
N ILE A 15 5.44 -30.49 5.09
CA ILE A 15 5.65 -29.33 5.99
C ILE A 15 6.44 -28.18 5.32
N ILE A 16 6.73 -28.25 4.01
CA ILE A 16 7.51 -27.20 3.31
C ILE A 16 6.68 -26.26 2.41
N ASN A 17 5.35 -26.33 2.47
CA ASN A 17 4.43 -25.39 1.82
C ASN A 17 3.71 -24.62 2.96
N SER A 18 3.72 -23.30 3.08
CA SER A 18 3.88 -22.24 2.09
C SER A 18 4.21 -20.94 2.83
N CYS A 19 5.39 -20.36 2.60
CA CYS A 19 5.56 -18.94 2.86
C CYS A 19 5.15 -18.22 1.57
N ALA A 20 3.87 -17.85 1.47
CA ALA A 20 3.41 -16.99 0.39
C ALA A 20 3.81 -15.56 0.72
N THR A 21 5.00 -15.14 0.28
CA THR A 21 5.36 -13.72 0.23
C THR A 21 4.58 -13.08 -0.91
N THR A 22 3.39 -12.55 -0.62
CA THR A 22 2.67 -11.67 -1.55
C THR A 22 3.50 -10.42 -1.73
N SER A 23 4.33 -10.40 -2.77
CA SER A 23 5.06 -9.21 -3.19
C SER A 23 4.05 -8.25 -3.82
N PHE A 24 3.62 -7.24 -3.06
CA PHE A 24 2.78 -6.14 -3.53
C PHE A 24 3.59 -5.26 -4.48
N LYS A 25 3.86 -5.77 -5.67
CA LYS A 25 4.34 -4.97 -6.81
C LYS A 25 3.12 -4.46 -7.56
N THR A 26 2.23 -3.78 -6.86
CA THR A 26 0.99 -3.26 -7.45
C THR A 26 1.37 -2.18 -8.47
N LYS A 27 1.12 -2.50 -9.74
CA LYS A 27 1.36 -1.62 -10.88
C LYS A 27 0.40 -0.44 -10.80
N ILE A 28 0.87 0.76 -11.19
CA ILE A 28 -0.05 1.89 -11.41
C ILE A 28 -1.06 1.48 -12.49
N VAL A 29 -2.34 1.43 -12.13
CA VAL A 29 -3.40 1.00 -13.05
C VAL A 29 -3.86 2.15 -13.93
N ARG A 30 -3.92 3.37 -13.40
CA ARG A 30 -4.32 4.58 -14.11
C ARG A 30 -3.93 5.86 -13.36
N PRO A 31 -3.92 7.02 -14.04
CA PRO A 31 -3.77 8.32 -13.39
C PRO A 31 -4.93 8.59 -12.43
N ALA A 32 -4.64 9.32 -11.36
CA ALA A 32 -5.66 9.88 -10.49
C ALA A 32 -6.25 11.16 -11.11
N GLU A 33 -7.46 11.52 -10.69
CA GLU A 33 -8.17 12.68 -11.23
C GLU A 33 -8.24 13.81 -10.21
N ARG A 34 -8.21 15.07 -10.67
CA ARG A 34 -8.48 16.25 -9.82
C ARG A 34 -7.65 16.28 -8.52
N THR A 35 -6.43 15.77 -8.55
CA THR A 35 -5.51 15.76 -7.40
C THR A 35 -4.90 17.15 -7.16
N PRO A 36 -4.43 17.47 -5.94
CA PRO A 36 -3.57 18.63 -5.75
C PRO A 36 -2.22 18.39 -6.44
N ALA A 37 -1.40 19.43 -6.55
CA ALA A 37 -0.01 19.27 -6.99
C ALA A 37 0.76 18.35 -6.03
N ALA A 38 0.62 18.60 -4.72
CA ALA A 38 1.12 17.74 -3.66
C ALA A 38 0.17 17.77 -2.46
N PHE A 39 0.08 16.63 -1.76
CA PHE A 39 -0.50 16.57 -0.44
C PHE A 39 0.51 17.04 0.60
N ILE A 40 0.02 17.64 1.68
CA ILE A 40 0.82 18.16 2.78
C ILE A 40 0.56 17.39 4.07
N THR A 41 1.48 17.51 5.02
CA THR A 41 1.32 16.98 6.38
C THR A 41 0.49 17.92 7.24
N THR A 42 -0.04 17.40 8.34
CA THR A 42 -0.54 18.22 9.45
C THR A 42 0.61 18.96 10.13
N GLU A 43 0.30 20.06 10.84
CA GLU A 43 1.29 20.90 11.53
C GLU A 43 2.28 20.09 12.39
N GLY A 44 3.56 20.45 12.31
CA GLY A 44 4.63 19.81 13.08
C GLY A 44 5.24 18.55 12.43
N MET A 45 4.72 18.09 11.29
CA MET A 45 5.29 16.99 10.52
C MET A 45 5.86 17.50 9.19
N VAL A 46 6.94 16.89 8.71
CA VAL A 46 7.59 17.24 7.44
C VAL A 46 7.75 15.98 6.59
N LEU A 47 7.50 16.08 5.29
CA LEU A 47 7.81 15.03 4.33
C LEU A 47 9.33 14.96 4.15
N ASP A 48 9.91 13.81 4.48
CA ASP A 48 11.36 13.61 4.54
C ASP A 48 11.84 12.42 3.69
N GLY A 49 10.92 11.76 2.97
CA GLY A 49 11.19 10.55 2.17
C GLY A 49 11.61 9.32 2.99
N THR A 50 11.89 9.49 4.29
CA THR A 50 12.35 8.44 5.20
C THR A 50 11.16 7.61 5.67
N SER A 51 10.01 8.26 5.85
CA SER A 51 8.76 7.58 6.21
C SER A 51 7.55 8.28 5.59
N CYS A 52 6.58 7.47 5.15
CA CYS A 52 5.29 7.99 4.72
C CYS A 52 4.51 8.49 5.94
N LYS A 53 4.05 9.74 5.88
CA LYS A 53 3.31 10.38 6.98
C LYS A 53 1.81 10.14 6.81
N SER A 54 1.08 10.15 7.92
CA SER A 54 -0.37 9.94 7.93
C SER A 54 -1.00 10.72 9.10
N PRO A 55 -2.15 11.39 8.92
CA PRO A 55 -2.81 11.63 7.64
C PRO A 55 -1.98 12.57 6.74
N LEU A 56 -2.22 12.50 5.43
CA LEU A 56 -1.87 13.59 4.52
C LEU A 56 -3.12 14.40 4.18
N ARG A 57 -2.96 15.67 3.84
CA ARG A 57 -4.04 16.64 3.66
C ARG A 57 -3.98 17.32 2.30
N ASP A 58 -5.11 17.41 1.62
CA ASP A 58 -5.26 18.21 0.41
C ASP A 58 -5.27 19.69 0.80
N PRO A 59 -4.30 20.51 0.34
CA PRO A 59 -4.21 21.92 0.73
C PRO A 59 -5.37 22.78 0.20
N ARG A 60 -6.13 22.29 -0.78
CA ARG A 60 -7.21 23.07 -1.43
C ARG A 60 -8.49 23.10 -0.62
N ASP A 61 -8.80 22.01 0.08
CA ASP A 61 -10.06 21.87 0.82
C ASP A 61 -9.93 21.15 2.17
N GLY A 62 -8.72 20.73 2.53
CA GLY A 62 -8.44 20.08 3.80
C GLY A 62 -8.81 18.61 3.87
N THR A 63 -9.15 17.95 2.76
CA THR A 63 -9.43 16.51 2.70
C THR A 63 -8.25 15.70 3.22
N GLU A 64 -8.49 14.81 4.18
CA GLU A 64 -7.46 13.91 4.69
C GLU A 64 -7.48 12.56 3.96
N ILE A 65 -6.29 12.00 3.73
CA ILE A 65 -6.07 10.65 3.21
C ILE A 65 -5.21 9.87 4.21
N ILE A 66 -5.50 8.58 4.37
CA ILE A 66 -4.94 7.74 5.44
C ILE A 66 -4.02 6.68 4.84
N LEU A 67 -2.79 6.59 5.33
CA LEU A 67 -1.83 5.59 4.88
C LEU A 67 -2.33 4.18 5.21
N VAL A 68 -2.35 3.30 4.21
CA VAL A 68 -2.65 1.87 4.35
C VAL A 68 -1.37 1.08 4.40
N GLU A 69 -0.49 1.30 3.43
CA GLU A 69 0.82 0.65 3.37
C GLU A 69 1.86 1.56 2.72
N SER A 70 3.14 1.25 2.94
CA SER A 70 4.26 1.98 2.34
C SER A 70 5.33 1.04 1.83
N ILE A 71 5.87 1.35 0.65
CA ILE A 71 6.96 0.61 0.03
C ILE A 71 7.94 1.57 -0.65
N LYS A 72 9.22 1.51 -0.24
CA LYS A 72 10.34 2.20 -0.91
C LYS A 72 10.07 3.69 -1.19
N GLY A 73 9.60 4.44 -0.19
CA GLY A 73 9.33 5.88 -0.32
C GLY A 73 8.00 6.22 -1.03
N LEU A 74 7.18 5.21 -1.34
CA LEU A 74 5.83 5.37 -1.85
C LEU A 74 4.84 4.91 -0.78
N GLY A 75 3.73 5.63 -0.65
CA GLY A 75 2.65 5.27 0.26
C GLY A 75 1.36 5.09 -0.51
N ASP A 76 0.60 4.06 -0.17
CA ASP A 76 -0.73 3.82 -0.70
C ASP A 76 -1.77 4.24 0.34
N TYR A 77 -2.60 5.20 -0.05
CA TYR A 77 -3.51 5.88 0.85
C TYR A 77 -4.97 5.55 0.52
N GLN A 78 -5.73 5.29 1.57
CA GLN A 78 -7.18 5.26 1.51
C GLN A 78 -7.69 6.71 1.43
N VAL A 79 -8.57 6.97 0.47
CA VAL A 79 -9.18 8.29 0.27
C VAL A 79 -10.68 8.25 0.59
N PRO A 80 -11.30 9.39 0.94
CA PRO A 80 -12.75 9.48 1.08
C PRO A 80 -13.47 9.14 -0.22
N LYS A 81 -14.66 8.53 -0.11
CA LYS A 81 -15.43 8.07 -1.28
C LYS A 81 -15.71 9.21 -2.27
N GLY A 82 -15.53 8.94 -3.56
CA GLY A 82 -15.78 9.90 -4.65
C GLY A 82 -14.66 10.92 -4.85
N ARG A 83 -13.54 10.80 -4.11
CA ARG A 83 -12.36 11.66 -4.28
C ARG A 83 -11.35 11.03 -5.24
N TYR A 84 -10.69 11.91 -5.98
CA TYR A 84 -9.54 11.61 -6.84
C TYR A 84 -9.72 10.53 -7.91
N GLY A 85 -10.99 10.18 -8.20
CA GLY A 85 -11.32 9.09 -9.10
C GLY A 85 -11.01 7.70 -8.54
N VAL A 86 -10.76 7.52 -7.24
CA VAL A 86 -10.41 6.23 -6.62
C VAL A 86 -11.67 5.43 -6.28
N SER A 87 -11.68 4.14 -6.62
CA SER A 87 -12.78 3.20 -6.34
C SER A 87 -12.59 2.46 -5.01
N VAL A 88 -13.57 1.63 -4.62
CA VAL A 88 -13.57 0.91 -3.34
C VAL A 88 -12.40 -0.07 -3.17
N ASP A 89 -11.95 -0.69 -4.27
CA ASP A 89 -10.87 -1.69 -4.29
C ASP A 89 -9.52 -1.11 -4.72
N GLU A 90 -9.40 0.22 -4.67
CA GLU A 90 -8.22 0.96 -5.11
C GLU A 90 -7.68 1.86 -3.99
N LEU A 91 -6.41 2.23 -4.13
CA LEU A 91 -5.70 3.18 -3.28
C LEU A 91 -5.03 4.26 -4.14
N LEU A 92 -4.79 5.42 -3.51
CA LEU A 92 -4.04 6.51 -4.12
C LEU A 92 -2.56 6.37 -3.74
N ARG A 93 -1.69 6.16 -4.71
CA ARG A 93 -0.25 6.11 -4.48
C ARG A 93 0.37 7.51 -4.51
N VAL A 94 1.10 7.85 -3.47
CA VAL A 94 1.75 9.16 -3.26
C VAL A 94 3.23 8.97 -2.98
N ASN A 95 4.07 9.85 -3.52
CA ASN A 95 5.49 9.93 -3.17
C ASN A 95 5.64 10.54 -1.77
N CYS A 96 6.29 9.83 -0.85
CA CYS A 96 6.38 10.22 0.56
C CYS A 96 7.44 11.30 0.84
N GLU A 97 8.28 11.63 -0.14
CA GLU A 97 9.21 12.75 -0.07
C GLU A 97 8.54 14.05 -0.54
N THR A 98 7.79 14.00 -1.64
CA THR A 98 7.25 15.22 -2.29
C THR A 98 5.77 15.46 -2.01
N GLY A 99 5.02 14.43 -1.61
CA GLY A 99 3.57 14.49 -1.47
C GLY A 99 2.83 14.41 -2.82
N GLU A 100 3.55 14.24 -3.93
CA GLU A 100 2.97 14.19 -5.27
C GLU A 100 2.26 12.86 -5.53
N VAL A 101 1.17 12.94 -6.28
CA VAL A 101 0.42 11.75 -6.67
C VAL A 101 1.14 11.04 -7.82
N VAL A 102 1.39 9.74 -7.62
CA VAL A 102 1.96 8.87 -8.64
C VAL A 102 0.87 8.23 -9.50
N GLY A 103 -0.26 7.85 -8.89
CA GLY A 103 -1.41 7.30 -9.59
C GLY A 103 -2.27 6.42 -8.69
N ILE A 104 -3.13 5.61 -9.32
CA ILE A 104 -4.03 4.69 -8.63
C ILE A 104 -3.47 3.27 -8.71
N VAL A 105 -3.61 2.51 -7.63
CA VAL A 105 -3.25 1.09 -7.53
C VAL A 105 -4.41 0.28 -7.00
N THR A 106 -4.42 -1.02 -7.27
CA THR A 106 -5.35 -1.96 -6.63
C THR A 106 -4.87 -2.31 -5.23
N LYS A 107 -5.81 -2.55 -4.31
CA LYS A 107 -5.53 -3.14 -3.00
C LYS A 107 -4.97 -4.57 -3.10
#